data_AF-A0AAW0AYB7-F1
#
_entry.id   AF-A0AAW0AYB7-F1
#
_cell.length_a   1.000
_cell.length_b   1.000
_cell.length_c   1.000
_cell.angle_alpha   90.00
_cell.angle_beta   90.00
_cell.angle_gamma   90.00
#
_symmetry.space_group_name_H-M   'P 1'
#
loop_
_entity.id
_entity.type
_entity.pdbx_description
1 polymer ?
#
loop_
_entity_poly.entity_id
_entity_poly.type
_entity_poly.pdbx_seq_one_letter_code
_entity_poly.pdbx_strand_id
1 'polypeptide(L)'
;MEAFFDNKTNILNTRICAKLDASELYTVETKLGVGAINWKEKTFEVRGEKRKYHELRRTKGNLFNKTRAWRWSAMRKEYDLSYSFEEWKAVLDDGVTVAGTFSAPFRPRLFHKFEAPVINLSSTALFEDEVFLLLVFIYEEVKRQDKTASVHLVF
;
A
#
# COMPACT_ATOMS: atom_id res chain seq x y z
N MET A 1 21.36 30.37 -17.49
CA MET A 1 20.19 29.57 -17.11
C MET A 1 20.34 29.24 -15.65
N GLU A 2 19.27 29.40 -14.89
CA GLU A 2 19.25 29.10 -13.46
C GLU A 2 18.07 28.15 -13.23
N ALA A 3 18.27 27.12 -12.40
CA ALA A 3 17.26 26.12 -12.09
C ALA A 3 16.85 26.29 -10.62
N PHE A 4 15.54 26.34 -10.39
CA PHE A 4 14.95 26.42 -9.05
C PHE A 4 14.28 25.09 -8.71
N PHE A 5 14.51 24.63 -7.48
CA PHE A 5 13.94 23.39 -6.94
C PHE A 5 13.01 23.75 -5.78
N ASP A 6 11.72 23.40 -5.90
CA ASP A 6 10.75 23.54 -4.81
C ASP A 6 10.44 22.15 -4.22
N ASN A 7 10.99 21.87 -3.04
CA ASN A 7 10.99 20.53 -2.44
C ASN A 7 9.82 20.28 -1.47
N LYS A 8 8.67 20.91 -1.68
CA LYS A 8 7.58 20.84 -0.70
C LYS A 8 6.72 19.59 -0.74
N THR A 9 6.62 18.87 -1.87
CA THR A 9 5.78 17.65 -1.94
C THR A 9 6.05 16.70 -3.12
N ASN A 10 6.98 17.00 -4.02
CA ASN A 10 7.35 16.11 -5.12
C ASN A 10 8.85 16.21 -5.38
N ILE A 11 9.50 15.06 -5.55
CA ILE A 11 10.96 14.94 -5.49
C ILE A 11 11.68 15.71 -6.60
N LEU A 12 11.02 16.19 -7.66
CA LEU A 12 11.56 17.20 -8.59
C LEU A 12 10.43 17.91 -9.36
N ASN A 13 9.89 19.00 -8.79
CA ASN A 13 9.28 20.03 -9.61
C ASN A 13 10.35 21.09 -9.89
N THR A 14 10.75 21.24 -11.15
CA THR A 14 11.68 22.30 -11.55
C THR A 14 11.07 23.18 -12.61
N ARG A 15 11.34 24.47 -12.48
CA ARG A 15 10.97 25.50 -13.44
C ARG A 15 12.26 26.04 -14.03
N ILE A 16 12.32 26.07 -15.35
CA ILE A 16 13.43 26.70 -16.08
C ILE A 16 12.96 28.10 -16.43
N CYS A 17 13.57 29.10 -15.82
CA CYS A 17 13.21 30.50 -16.02
C CYS A 17 14.23 31.23 -16.91
N ALA A 18 13.75 32.23 -17.65
CA ALA A 18 14.59 33.18 -18.36
C ALA A 18 15.33 34.07 -17.34
N LYS A 19 16.61 34.36 -17.60
CA LYS A 19 17.46 35.11 -16.66
C LYS A 19 17.06 36.60 -16.55
N LEU A 20 16.45 37.15 -17.61
CA LEU A 20 16.22 38.59 -17.72
C LEU A 20 15.03 39.08 -16.89
N ASP A 21 13.97 38.28 -16.85
CA ASP A 21 12.66 38.66 -16.28
C ASP A 21 12.06 37.56 -15.39
N ALA A 22 12.78 36.46 -15.16
CA ALA A 22 12.30 35.28 -14.45
C ALA A 22 11.06 34.61 -15.09
N SER A 23 10.73 34.92 -16.36
CA SER A 23 9.63 34.29 -17.07
C SER A 23 9.84 32.77 -17.17
N GLU A 24 8.80 32.00 -16.85
CA GLU A 24 8.84 30.54 -16.91
C GLU A 24 8.86 30.07 -18.37
N LEU A 25 9.95 29.44 -18.78
CA LEU A 25 10.12 28.94 -20.15
C LEU A 25 9.60 27.50 -20.27
N TYR A 26 9.89 26.68 -19.26
CA TYR A 26 9.48 25.28 -19.21
C TYR A 26 9.17 24.87 -17.78
N THR A 27 8.07 24.13 -17.61
CA THR A 27 7.72 23.44 -16.37
C THR A 27 8.04 21.96 -16.52
N VAL A 28 8.85 21.39 -15.63
CA VAL A 28 9.05 19.94 -15.53
C VAL A 28 8.34 19.48 -14.27
N GLU A 29 7.19 18.83 -14.47
CA GLU A 29 6.39 18.21 -13.42
C GLU A 29 6.64 16.70 -13.42
N THR A 30 7.14 16.16 -12.30
CA THR A 30 7.19 14.70 -12.13
C THR A 30 5.96 14.22 -11.36
N LYS A 31 5.00 13.61 -12.07
CA LYS A 31 3.89 12.88 -11.46
C LYS A 31 4.32 11.45 -11.10
N LEU A 32 5.25 11.33 -10.16
CA LEU A 32 5.66 10.02 -9.65
C LEU A 32 4.64 9.56 -8.60
N GLY A 33 3.64 8.81 -9.06
CA GLY A 33 2.79 8.04 -8.15
C GLY A 33 3.67 7.10 -7.33
N VAL A 34 3.74 7.32 -6.01
CA VAL A 34 4.55 6.48 -5.12
C VAL A 34 3.94 5.09 -4.97
N GLY A 35 2.61 4.97 -5.04
CA GLY A 35 1.93 3.71 -5.30
C GLY A 35 0.43 3.83 -5.60
N ALA A 36 -0.12 2.81 -6.25
CA ALA A 36 -1.53 2.75 -6.64
C ALA A 36 -2.05 1.30 -6.74
N ILE A 37 -3.35 1.11 -6.52
CA ILE A 37 -4.06 -0.14 -6.84
C ILE A 37 -4.94 0.12 -8.06
N ASN A 38 -4.64 -0.53 -9.18
CA ASN A 38 -5.55 -0.54 -10.33
C ASN A 38 -6.40 -1.81 -10.28
N TRP A 39 -7.61 -1.67 -9.73
CA TRP A 39 -8.54 -2.79 -9.55
C TRP A 39 -8.99 -3.43 -10.87
N LYS A 40 -9.15 -2.64 -11.93
CA LYS A 40 -9.59 -3.10 -13.25
C LYS A 40 -8.50 -3.95 -13.92
N GLU A 41 -7.28 -3.45 -13.92
CA GLU A 41 -6.12 -4.14 -14.50
C GLU A 41 -5.53 -5.21 -13.58
N LYS A 42 -5.97 -5.25 -12.32
CA LYS A 42 -5.53 -6.21 -11.31
C LYS A 42 -4.04 -6.06 -10.98
N THR A 43 -3.57 -4.82 -10.89
CA THR A 43 -2.17 -4.47 -10.69
C THR A 43 -1.96 -3.57 -9.47
N PHE A 44 -0.78 -3.71 -8.88
CA PHE A 44 -0.19 -2.70 -8.00
C PHE A 44 0.87 -1.94 -8.78
N GLU A 45 0.95 -0.64 -8.51
CA GLU A 45 2.04 0.21 -8.93
C GLU A 45 2.79 0.67 -7.68
N VAL A 46 4.12 0.53 -7.67
CA VAL A 46 4.99 1.07 -6.61
C VAL A 46 6.16 1.75 -7.30
N ARG A 47 6.33 3.06 -7.06
CA ARG A 47 7.39 3.89 -7.65
C ARG A 47 7.49 3.74 -9.18
N GLY A 48 6.35 3.73 -9.86
CA GLY A 48 6.25 3.59 -11.32
C GLY A 48 6.37 2.17 -11.88
N GLU A 49 6.73 1.17 -11.06
CA GLU A 49 6.76 -0.23 -11.47
C GLU A 49 5.40 -0.88 -11.24
N LYS A 50 4.81 -1.43 -12.32
CA LYS A 50 3.51 -2.10 -12.28
C LYS A 50 3.67 -3.62 -12.26
N ARG A 51 2.96 -4.29 -11.35
CA ARG A 51 2.95 -5.75 -11.20
C ARG A 51 1.55 -6.28 -10.97
N LYS A 52 1.24 -7.47 -11.48
CA LYS A 52 -0.08 -8.09 -11.28
C LYS A 52 -0.17 -8.69 -9.88
N TYR A 53 -1.27 -8.47 -9.16
CA TYR A 53 -1.36 -8.92 -7.76
C TYR A 53 -1.23 -10.44 -7.60
N HIS A 54 -1.51 -11.26 -8.63
CA HIS A 54 -1.38 -12.72 -8.56
C HIS A 54 0.07 -13.20 -8.70
N GLU A 55 0.94 -12.36 -9.23
CA GLU A 55 2.39 -12.60 -9.23
C GLU A 55 2.99 -12.22 -7.87
N LEU A 56 2.39 -11.24 -7.21
CA LEU A 56 2.81 -10.73 -5.91
C LEU A 56 2.31 -11.58 -4.74
N ARG A 57 1.23 -12.35 -4.93
CA ARG A 57 0.54 -13.10 -3.88
C ARG A 57 0.54 -14.59 -4.12
N ARG A 58 0.93 -15.35 -3.09
CA ARG A 58 0.82 -16.81 -3.05
C ARG A 58 0.04 -17.26 -1.83
N THR A 59 -0.64 -18.39 -1.94
CA THR A 59 -1.26 -19.03 -0.78
C THR A 59 -0.32 -20.11 -0.28
N LYS A 60 0.06 -20.05 1.00
CA LYS A 60 0.86 -21.06 1.68
C LYS A 60 -0.01 -21.87 2.65
N GLY A 61 0.43 -23.09 2.95
CA GLY A 61 -0.13 -23.95 4.00
C GLY A 61 -1.15 -24.99 3.52
N ASN A 62 -1.66 -25.75 4.48
CA ASN A 62 -2.54 -26.90 4.25
C ASN A 62 -4.01 -26.47 4.13
N LEU A 63 -4.91 -27.40 3.77
CA LEU A 63 -6.35 -27.13 3.60
C LEU A 63 -7.00 -26.39 4.79
N PHE A 64 -6.48 -26.56 6.01
CA PHE A 64 -6.99 -25.98 7.24
C PHE A 64 -6.28 -24.68 7.69
N ASN A 65 -5.05 -24.42 7.24
CA ASN A 65 -4.28 -23.23 7.61
C ASN A 65 -3.71 -22.58 6.36
N LYS A 66 -4.54 -21.78 5.68
CA LYS A 66 -4.15 -21.05 4.47
C LYS A 66 -3.73 -19.63 4.84
N THR A 67 -2.44 -19.34 4.68
CA THR A 67 -1.89 -17.99 4.88
C THR A 67 -1.62 -17.33 3.52
N ARG A 68 -1.77 -16.01 3.42
CA ARG A 68 -1.47 -15.26 2.19
C ARG A 68 -0.07 -14.67 2.30
N ALA A 69 0.84 -15.15 1.48
CA ALA A 69 2.19 -14.62 1.38
C ALA A 69 2.25 -13.57 0.27
N TRP A 70 2.88 -12.44 0.57
CA TRP A 70 3.01 -11.30 -0.31
C TRP A 70 4.46 -10.89 -0.46
N ARG A 71 4.91 -10.68 -1.71
CA ARG A 71 6.28 -10.24 -1.99
C ARG A 71 6.31 -9.39 -3.26
N TRP A 72 6.94 -8.22 -3.19
CA TRP A 72 7.03 -7.32 -4.34
C TRP A 72 7.90 -7.90 -5.47
N SER A 73 9.12 -8.36 -5.13
CA SER A 73 10.05 -8.98 -6.06
C SER A 73 10.91 -10.04 -5.38
N ALA A 74 11.59 -10.90 -6.15
CA ALA A 74 12.41 -11.98 -5.61
C ALA A 74 13.57 -11.51 -4.70
N MET A 75 13.99 -10.25 -4.83
CA MET A 75 15.05 -9.64 -4.01
C MET A 75 14.53 -8.97 -2.73
N ARG A 76 13.21 -8.89 -2.56
CA ARG A 76 12.59 -8.27 -1.39
C ARG A 76 12.02 -9.32 -0.44
N LYS A 77 11.81 -8.88 0.80
CA LYS A 77 11.24 -9.71 1.87
C LYS A 77 9.84 -10.18 1.49
N GLU A 78 9.50 -11.37 1.97
CA GLU A 78 8.15 -11.92 1.88
C GLU A 78 7.42 -11.71 3.20
N TYR A 79 6.13 -11.39 3.10
CA TYR A 79 5.28 -11.10 4.24
C TYR A 79 4.09 -12.06 4.24
N ASP A 80 3.95 -12.81 5.32
CA ASP A 80 2.80 -13.63 5.58
C ASP A 80 1.73 -12.78 6.28
N LEU A 81 0.57 -12.69 5.64
CA LEU A 81 -0.57 -11.92 6.11
C LEU A 81 -1.61 -12.81 6.79
N SER A 82 -2.05 -12.36 7.96
CA SER A 82 -3.13 -12.95 8.74
C SER A 82 -4.08 -11.88 9.26
N TYR A 83 -5.34 -12.24 9.46
CA TYR A 83 -6.36 -11.38 10.06
C TYR A 83 -6.87 -12.03 11.34
N SER A 84 -6.82 -11.32 12.45
CA SER A 84 -7.30 -11.78 13.75
C SER A 84 -7.69 -10.59 14.62
N PHE A 85 -8.74 -10.70 15.42
CA PHE A 85 -9.14 -9.64 16.37
C PHE A 85 -9.26 -8.24 15.74
N GLU A 86 -9.91 -8.16 14.58
CA GLU A 86 -10.11 -6.92 13.81
C GLU A 86 -8.83 -6.24 13.28
N GLU A 87 -7.71 -6.96 13.30
CA GLU A 87 -6.41 -6.46 12.89
C GLU A 87 -5.79 -7.38 11.84
N TRP A 88 -5.27 -6.77 10.78
CA TRP A 88 -4.34 -7.40 9.86
C TRP A 88 -2.93 -7.35 10.41
N LYS A 89 -2.21 -8.47 10.32
CA LYS A 89 -0.79 -8.56 10.69
C LYS A 89 0.00 -9.06 9.49
N ALA A 90 1.06 -8.33 9.16
CA ALA A 90 2.10 -8.74 8.23
C ALA A 90 3.33 -9.18 9.03
N VAL A 91 3.68 -10.45 8.91
CA VAL A 91 4.84 -11.06 9.58
C VAL A 91 5.85 -11.44 8.51
N LEU A 92 7.15 -11.28 8.77
CA LEU A 92 8.19 -11.77 7.87
C LEU A 92 8.13 -13.30 7.76
N ASP A 93 8.82 -13.85 6.76
CA ASP A 93 8.95 -15.29 6.54
C ASP A 93 9.64 -16.05 7.69
N ASP A 94 10.31 -15.35 8.60
CA ASP A 94 10.81 -15.90 9.87
C ASP A 94 9.69 -16.31 10.85
N GLY A 95 8.44 -15.87 10.60
CA GLY A 95 7.26 -16.17 11.40
C GLY A 95 7.21 -15.46 12.76
N VAL A 96 8.18 -14.60 13.07
CA VAL A 96 8.31 -13.94 14.39
C VAL A 96 8.29 -12.41 14.25
N THR A 97 8.96 -11.86 13.24
CA THR A 97 9.12 -10.42 13.11
C THR A 97 7.88 -9.79 12.48
N VAL A 98 7.20 -8.94 13.24
CA VAL A 98 6.05 -8.18 12.73
C VAL A 98 6.54 -6.99 11.90
N ALA A 99 6.26 -7.02 10.59
CA ALA A 99 6.55 -5.92 9.66
C ALA A 99 5.56 -4.77 9.83
N GLY A 100 4.30 -5.09 10.14
CA GLY A 100 3.29 -4.09 10.37
C GLY A 100 1.95 -4.68 10.77
N THR A 101 1.10 -3.79 11.29
CA THR A 101 -0.29 -4.10 11.59
C THR A 101 -1.21 -3.04 11.01
N PHE A 102 -2.43 -3.45 10.69
CA PHE A 102 -3.48 -2.56 10.22
C PHE A 102 -4.80 -2.93 10.90
N SER A 103 -5.24 -2.07 11.82
CA SER A 103 -6.53 -2.18 12.48
C SER A 103 -7.57 -1.38 11.70
N ALA A 104 -8.61 -2.08 11.27
CA ALA A 104 -9.73 -1.52 10.52
C ALA A 104 -11.04 -2.00 11.16
N PRO A 105 -11.49 -1.34 12.26
CA PRO A 105 -12.65 -1.79 13.00
C PRO A 105 -13.90 -1.80 12.11
N PHE A 106 -14.64 -2.91 12.16
CA PHE A 106 -15.80 -3.15 11.32
C PHE A 106 -16.97 -2.22 11.71
N ARG A 107 -17.59 -1.55 10.73
CA ARG A 107 -18.63 -0.53 10.98
C ARG A 107 -20.03 -1.02 10.64
N PRO A 108 -20.82 -1.38 11.67
CA PRO A 108 -22.25 -1.08 11.62
C PRO A 108 -22.78 -0.69 13.01
N ARG A 109 -22.55 0.53 13.51
CA ARG A 109 -23.25 0.99 14.72
C ARG A 109 -23.64 2.47 14.61
N LEU A 110 -24.95 2.71 14.60
CA LEU A 110 -25.59 4.04 14.56
C LEU A 110 -25.30 4.89 15.82
N PHE A 111 -24.66 4.35 16.86
CA PHE A 111 -24.60 5.00 18.18
C PHE A 111 -23.28 4.81 18.96
N HIS A 112 -22.15 4.51 18.31
CA HIS A 112 -20.84 4.44 18.98
C HIS A 112 -19.82 5.37 18.32
N LYS A 113 -18.89 5.91 19.12
CA LYS A 113 -17.77 6.72 18.62
C LYS A 113 -16.94 5.89 17.65
N PHE A 114 -16.67 6.46 16.48
CA PHE A 114 -15.86 5.85 15.46
C PHE A 114 -14.40 5.73 15.92
N GLU A 115 -13.88 4.51 15.95
CA GLU A 115 -12.44 4.30 15.99
C GLU A 115 -11.87 4.52 14.58
N ALA A 116 -10.77 5.27 14.52
CA ALA A 116 -10.05 5.53 13.28
C ALA A 116 -9.23 4.29 12.92
N PRO A 117 -9.15 3.91 11.63
CA PRO A 117 -8.21 2.89 11.21
C PRO A 117 -6.77 3.32 11.56
N VAL A 118 -5.98 2.38 12.08
CA VAL A 118 -4.59 2.62 12.47
C VAL A 118 -3.68 1.65 11.74
N ILE A 119 -2.64 2.18 11.11
CA ILE A 119 -1.56 1.40 10.51
C ILE A 119 -0.27 1.64 11.32
N ASN A 120 0.40 0.56 11.66
CA ASN A 120 1.72 0.59 12.31
C ASN A 120 2.69 -0.19 11.44
N LEU A 121 3.83 0.40 11.09
CA LEU A 121 4.89 -0.26 10.32
C LEU A 121 6.17 -0.25 11.14
N SER A 122 6.94 -1.34 11.09
CA SER A 122 8.26 -1.38 11.69
C SER A 122 9.26 -0.56 10.87
N SER A 123 10.35 -0.10 11.48
CA SER A 123 11.40 0.66 10.78
C SER A 123 11.97 -0.09 9.58
N THR A 124 12.09 -1.42 9.69
CA THR A 124 12.53 -2.30 8.60
C THR A 124 11.56 -2.27 7.42
N ALA A 125 10.26 -2.31 7.71
CA ALA A 125 9.22 -2.21 6.69
C ALA A 125 9.19 -0.81 6.04
N LEU A 126 9.35 0.24 6.85
CA LEU A 126 9.35 1.63 6.38
C LEU A 126 10.45 1.91 5.34
N PHE A 127 11.64 1.34 5.51
CA PHE A 127 12.76 1.65 4.63
C PHE A 127 12.63 1.05 3.22
N GLU A 128 12.12 -0.19 3.12
CA GLU A 128 12.18 -0.98 1.87
C GLU A 128 10.82 -1.13 1.19
N ASP A 129 9.75 -1.34 1.97
CA ASP A 129 8.47 -1.87 1.48
C ASP A 129 7.24 -1.12 2.01
N GLU A 130 7.41 0.10 2.56
CA GLU A 130 6.34 0.90 3.16
C GLU A 130 5.10 0.98 2.26
N VAL A 131 5.29 1.48 1.04
CA VAL A 131 4.19 1.68 0.10
C VAL A 131 3.59 0.35 -0.30
N PHE A 132 4.41 -0.68 -0.52
CA PHE A 132 3.92 -2.00 -0.89
C PHE A 132 3.02 -2.58 0.20
N LEU A 133 3.46 -2.55 1.47
CA LEU A 133 2.69 -3.06 2.61
C LEU A 133 1.39 -2.28 2.81
N LEU A 134 1.41 -0.95 2.63
CA LEU A 134 0.20 -0.13 2.69
C LEU A 134 -0.82 -0.55 1.61
N LEU A 135 -0.38 -0.76 0.37
CA LEU A 135 -1.27 -1.24 -0.71
C LEU A 135 -1.79 -2.66 -0.42
N VAL A 136 -0.97 -3.54 0.14
CA VAL A 136 -1.35 -4.89 0.53
C VAL A 136 -2.43 -4.88 1.62
N PHE A 137 -2.27 -4.07 2.68
CA PHE A 137 -3.27 -3.94 3.74
C PHE A 137 -4.61 -3.42 3.22
N ILE A 138 -4.58 -2.38 2.38
CA ILE A 138 -5.80 -1.84 1.74
C ILE A 138 -6.45 -2.92 0.88
N TYR A 139 -5.67 -3.64 0.07
CA TYR A 139 -6.19 -4.68 -0.81
C TYR A 139 -6.90 -5.80 -0.04
N GLU A 140 -6.25 -6.35 0.98
CA GLU A 140 -6.81 -7.46 1.74
C GLU A 140 -8.03 -7.02 2.57
N GLU A 141 -8.03 -5.80 3.12
CA GLU A 141 -9.19 -5.28 3.83
C GLU A 141 -10.40 -5.08 2.91
N VAL A 142 -10.22 -4.48 1.74
CA VAL A 142 -11.29 -4.37 0.73
C VAL A 142 -11.81 -5.76 0.33
N LYS A 143 -10.92 -6.72 0.11
CA LYS A 143 -11.30 -8.10 -0.26
C LYS A 143 -12.01 -8.85 0.87
N ARG A 144 -11.71 -8.55 2.13
CA ARG A 144 -12.43 -9.10 3.28
C ARG A 144 -13.83 -8.50 3.38
N GLN A 145 -13.96 -7.18 3.23
CA GLN A 145 -15.26 -6.51 3.23
C GLN A 145 -16.16 -6.98 2.08
N ASP A 146 -15.62 -7.14 0.86
CA ASP A 146 -16.35 -7.70 -0.29
C ASP A 146 -16.96 -9.09 0.02
N LYS A 147 -16.19 -9.95 0.72
CA LYS A 147 -16.67 -11.27 1.13
C LYS A 147 -17.75 -11.17 2.20
N THR A 148 -17.59 -10.27 3.17
CA THR A 148 -18.59 -10.07 4.22
C THR A 148 -19.89 -9.47 3.66
N ALA A 149 -19.81 -8.51 2.75
CA ALA A 149 -20.97 -7.89 2.10
C ALA A 149 -21.74 -8.88 1.21
N SER A 150 -21.04 -9.75 0.47
CA SER A 150 -21.69 -10.77 -0.36
C SER A 150 -22.39 -11.86 0.45
N VAL A 151 -21.96 -12.14 1.68
CA VAL A 151 -22.67 -13.03 2.62
C VAL A 151 -23.95 -12.39 3.17
N HIS A 152 -23.99 -11.06 3.34
CA HIS A 152 -25.16 -10.36 3.86
C HIS A 152 -26.26 -10.05 2.83
N LEU A 153 -25.99 -10.22 1.53
CA LEU A 153 -26.97 -10.02 0.44
C LEU A 153 -27.72 -11.31 0.05
N VAL A 154 -27.55 -12.39 0.82
CA VAL A 154 -28.32 -13.63 0.68
C VAL A 154 -29.33 -13.70 1.82
N PHE A 155 -30.36 -12.85 1.78
CA PHE A 155 -31.56 -12.95 2.61
C PHE A 155 -32.77 -12.48 1.81
#